data_AF-A0A926B0W7-F1
#
_entry.id   AF-A0A926B0W7-F1
#
_cell.length_a   1.000
_cell.length_b   1.000
_cell.length_c   1.000
_cell.angle_alpha   90.00
_cell.angle_beta   90.00
_cell.angle_gamma   90.00
#
_symmetry.space_group_name_H-M   'P 1'
#
loop_
_entity.id
_entity.type
_entity.pdbx_description
1 polymer ?
#
loop_
_entity_poly.entity_id
_entity_poly.type
_entity_poly.pdbx_seq_one_letter_code
_entity_poly.pdbx_strand_id
1 'polypeptide(L)'
;HDLENGSEVFNRGIEQLLQAFEIVHIHGNNYGSYSAADDFPVVVEITFVNKALFAEAPVPSQHTYPRAGLDIANSFSIDDYPLRF
;
A
#
# COMPACT_ATOMS: atom_id res chain seq x y z
N HIS A 1 -6.44 -8.73 2.36
CA HIS A 1 -5.59 -9.86 2.80
C HIS A 1 -5.25 -9.62 4.26
N ASP A 2 -5.32 -10.64 5.12
CA ASP A 2 -4.87 -10.55 6.53
C ASP A 2 -3.34 -10.72 6.57
N LEU A 3 -2.62 -9.66 6.93
CA LEU A 3 -1.16 -9.66 7.02
C LEU A 3 -0.62 -10.26 8.32
N GLU A 4 -1.43 -10.43 9.37
CA GLU A 4 -0.95 -10.93 10.67
C GLU A 4 -0.50 -12.40 10.59
N ASN A 5 -1.16 -13.21 9.76
CA ASN A 5 -0.88 -14.65 9.64
C ASN A 5 -0.19 -15.05 8.32
N GLY A 6 0.14 -14.08 7.47
CA GLY A 6 0.56 -14.32 6.09
C GLY A 6 1.62 -13.35 5.55
N SER A 7 2.26 -12.55 6.41
CA SER A 7 3.21 -11.51 6.01
C SER A 7 4.35 -12.02 5.11
N GLU A 8 4.92 -13.19 5.39
CA GLU A 8 5.99 -13.77 4.56
C GLU A 8 5.48 -14.10 3.14
N VAL A 9 4.31 -14.75 3.05
CA VAL A 9 3.71 -15.11 1.75
C VAL A 9 3.32 -13.86 0.97
N PHE A 10 2.75 -12.87 1.66
CA PHE A 10 2.42 -11.57 1.09
C PHE A 10 3.67 -10.87 0.56
N ASN A 11 4.71 -10.70 1.39
CA ASN A 11 5.95 -10.02 1.01
C ASN A 11 6.62 -10.69 -0.18
N ARG A 12 6.69 -12.03 -0.20
CA ARG A 12 7.21 -12.77 -1.36
C ARG A 12 6.38 -12.54 -2.62
N GLY A 13 5.05 -12.45 -2.49
CA GLY A 13 4.17 -12.11 -3.62
C GLY A 13 4.41 -10.70 -4.15
N ILE A 14 4.59 -9.73 -3.24
CA ILE A 14 4.92 -8.34 -3.59
C ILE A 14 6.28 -8.29 -4.30
N GLU A 15 7.31 -8.96 -3.77
CA GLU A 15 8.63 -9.05 -4.40
C GLU A 15 8.58 -9.59 -5.83
N GLN A 16 7.75 -10.61 -6.08
CA GLN A 16 7.53 -11.18 -7.42
C GLN A 16 6.83 -10.19 -8.36
N LEU A 17 5.79 -9.48 -7.89
CA LEU A 17 5.10 -8.46 -8.67
C LEU A 17 6.05 -7.30 -9.04
N LEU A 18 6.89 -6.87 -8.10
CA LEU A 18 7.85 -5.78 -8.29
C LEU A 18 8.94 -6.08 -9.34
N GLN A 19 9.08 -7.33 -9.80
CA GLN A 19 9.96 -7.67 -10.93
C GLN A 19 9.44 -7.10 -12.27
N ALA A 20 8.12 -7.02 -12.45
CA ALA A 20 7.49 -6.61 -13.71
C ALA A 20 6.62 -5.35 -13.59
N PHE A 21 6.26 -4.95 -12.37
CA PHE A 21 5.37 -3.83 -12.10
C PHE A 21 5.99 -2.84 -11.12
N GLU A 22 5.50 -1.60 -11.17
CA GLU A 22 5.78 -0.55 -10.19
C GLU A 22 4.52 -0.28 -9.36
N ILE A 23 4.69 -0.04 -8.06
CA ILE A 23 3.59 0.43 -7.20
C ILE A 23 3.39 1.91 -7.47
N VAL A 24 2.19 2.29 -7.92
CA VAL A 24 1.85 3.70 -8.20
C VAL A 24 0.89 4.28 -7.17
N HIS A 25 0.21 3.41 -6.41
CA HIS A 25 -0.71 3.80 -5.35
C HIS A 25 -0.82 2.68 -4.32
N ILE A 26 -0.90 3.08 -3.06
CA ILE A 26 -1.14 2.20 -1.92
C ILE A 26 -2.11 2.91 -0.97
N HIS A 27 -3.13 2.18 -0.53
CA HIS A 27 -4.15 2.65 0.40
C HIS A 27 -4.18 1.71 1.62
N GLY A 28 -4.04 2.27 2.82
CA GLY A 28 -4.21 1.53 4.07
C GLY A 28 -5.69 1.38 4.40
N ASN A 29 -6.24 0.17 4.35
CA ASN A 29 -7.68 -0.03 4.51
C ASN A 29 -8.09 0.17 5.99
N ASN A 30 -8.82 1.25 6.26
CA ASN A 30 -9.25 1.66 7.60
C ASN A 30 -10.37 0.82 8.23
N TYR A 31 -10.87 -0.20 7.54
CA TYR A 31 -11.76 -1.20 8.11
C TYR A 31 -10.99 -2.38 8.75
N GLY A 32 -9.72 -2.55 8.38
CA GLY A 32 -8.82 -3.55 8.95
C GLY A 32 -8.25 -3.14 10.31
N SER A 33 -7.64 -4.11 11.01
CA SER A 33 -6.80 -3.81 12.17
C SER A 33 -5.50 -3.11 11.75
N TYR A 34 -4.84 -2.51 12.72
CA TYR A 34 -3.50 -1.94 12.57
C TYR A 34 -2.51 -2.75 13.38
N SER A 35 -1.42 -3.21 12.76
CA SER A 35 -0.34 -3.90 13.46
C SER A 35 0.56 -2.87 14.12
N ALA A 36 0.47 -2.75 15.43
CA ALA A 36 1.38 -1.91 16.20
C ALA A 36 2.82 -2.46 16.21
N ALA A 37 3.00 -3.77 16.00
CA ALA A 37 4.31 -4.40 15.93
C ALA A 37 5.06 -4.04 14.63
N ASP A 38 4.32 -3.94 13.53
CA ASP A 38 4.87 -3.63 12.21
C ASP A 38 4.74 -2.14 11.83
N ASP A 39 4.07 -1.33 12.67
CA ASP A 39 3.68 0.06 12.39
C ASP A 39 2.98 0.19 11.02
N PHE A 40 2.11 -0.78 10.69
CA PHE A 40 1.53 -0.93 9.36
C PHE A 40 0.08 -1.46 9.39
N PRO A 41 -0.80 -1.03 8.47
CA PRO A 41 -2.17 -1.56 8.38
C PRO A 41 -2.18 -3.03 8.00
N VAL A 42 -3.02 -3.83 8.66
CA VAL A 42 -3.12 -5.28 8.40
C VAL A 42 -3.77 -5.58 7.03
N VAL A 43 -4.48 -4.61 6.46
CA VAL A 43 -5.06 -4.71 5.13
C VAL A 43 -4.66 -3.47 4.32
N VAL A 44 -4.08 -3.71 3.15
CA VAL A 44 -3.76 -2.66 2.17
C VAL A 44 -4.31 -3.01 0.79
N GLU A 45 -4.60 -1.97 0.03
CA GLU A 45 -4.97 -2.04 -1.39
C GLU A 45 -3.82 -1.40 -2.18
N ILE A 46 -3.29 -2.12 -3.18
CA ILE A 46 -2.10 -1.69 -3.92
C ILE A 46 -2.41 -1.72 -5.41
N THR A 47 -2.15 -0.61 -6.10
CA THR A 47 -2.25 -0.52 -7.55
C THR A 47 -0.87 -0.61 -8.19
N PHE A 48 -0.78 -1.50 -9.18
CA PHE A 48 0.45 -1.79 -9.93
C PHE A 48 0.31 -1.34 -11.39
N VAL A 49 1.40 -0.81 -11.96
CA VAL A 49 1.50 -0.50 -13.40
C VAL A 49 2.70 -1.25 -13.98
N ASN A 50 2.53 -1.83 -15.16
CA ASN A 50 3.59 -2.61 -15.81
C ASN A 50 4.78 -1.70 -16.17
N LYS A 51 6.01 -2.10 -15.83
CA LYS A 51 7.25 -1.35 -16.09
C LYS A 51 7.42 -0.97 -17.56
N ALA A 52 6.96 -1.81 -18.49
CA ALA A 52 7.07 -1.57 -19.93
C ALA A 52 6.23 -0.37 -20.43
N LEU A 53 5.31 0.15 -19.60
CA LEU A 53 4.51 1.33 -19.94
C LEU A 53 5.20 2.65 -19.55
N PHE A 54 6.28 2.60 -18.78
CA PHE A 54 7.02 3.79 -18.38
C PHE A 54 8.10 4.12 -19.41
N ALA A 55 8.18 5.40 -19.80
CA ALA A 55 9.27 5.88 -20.66
C ALA A 55 10.62 5.92 -19.91
N GLU A 56 10.57 6.18 -18.59
CA GLU A 56 11.71 6.24 -17.68
C GLU A 56 11.32 5.61 -16.34
N ALA A 57 12.30 5.17 -15.55
CA ALA A 57 12.02 4.62 -14.23
C ALA A 57 11.34 5.67 -13.32
N PRO A 58 10.22 5.33 -12.65
CA PRO A 58 9.54 6.28 -11.78
C PRO A 58 10.40 6.62 -10.55
N VAL A 59 10.27 7.85 -10.06
CA VAL A 59 10.94 8.30 -8.84
C VAL A 59 10.07 7.96 -7.63
N PRO A 60 10.65 7.44 -6.53
CA PRO A 60 9.90 7.19 -5.29
C PRO A 60 9.21 8.45 -4.78
N SER A 61 7.95 8.30 -4.37
CA SER A 61 7.16 9.37 -3.77
C SER A 61 7.83 9.92 -2.50
N GLN A 62 7.76 11.25 -2.33
CA GLN A 62 8.20 11.96 -1.12
C GLN A 62 7.00 12.49 -0.32
N HIS A 63 5.79 12.03 -0.63
CA HIS A 63 4.57 12.46 0.04
C HIS A 63 4.34 11.70 1.34
N THR A 64 3.54 12.29 2.23
CA THR A 64 2.93 11.60 3.36
C THR A 64 1.59 10.99 2.96
N TYR A 65 1.25 9.87 3.58
CA TYR A 65 0.04 9.11 3.33
C TYR A 65 -0.77 8.96 4.62
N PRO A 66 -2.12 9.06 4.59
CA PRO A 66 -2.96 9.31 3.41
C PRO A 66 -2.82 10.73 2.87
N ARG A 67 -3.04 10.91 1.56
CA ARG A 67 -3.07 12.24 0.94
C ARG A 67 -4.50 12.80 0.98
N ALA A 68 -4.68 13.90 1.69
CA ALA A 68 -5.99 14.54 1.82
C ALA A 68 -6.61 14.87 0.46
N GLY A 69 -7.83 14.37 0.21
CA GLY A 69 -8.58 14.60 -1.02
C GLY A 69 -8.14 13.79 -2.24
N LEU A 70 -7.18 12.85 -2.10
CA LEU A 70 -6.80 11.93 -3.18
C LEU A 70 -7.67 10.68 -3.18
N ASP A 71 -7.79 10.04 -2.02
CA ASP A 71 -8.56 8.81 -1.82
C ASP A 71 -9.82 9.08 -0.99
N ILE A 72 -10.81 8.22 -1.15
CA ILE A 72 -11.99 8.18 -0.28
C ILE A 72 -11.76 7.05 0.72
N ALA A 73 -11.80 7.39 2.01
CA ALA A 73 -11.68 6.40 3.08
C ALA A 73 -12.76 5.31 2.95
N ASN A 74 -12.40 4.05 3.17
CA ASN A 74 -13.36 2.93 3.06
C ASN A 74 -14.49 3.04 4.10
N SER A 75 -14.21 3.65 5.25
CA SER A 75 -15.20 4.14 6.21
C SER A 75 -15.09 5.66 6.38
N PHE A 76 -16.16 6.39 6.06
CA PHE A 76 -16.21 7.86 6.19
C PHE A 76 -16.10 8.36 7.64
N SER A 77 -16.32 7.50 8.63
CA SER A 77 -16.30 7.85 10.05
C SER A 77 -14.99 7.50 10.76
N ILE A 78 -14.01 6.96 10.04
CA ILE A 78 -12.72 6.51 10.58
C ILE A 78 -11.64 7.09 9.68
N ASP A 79 -10.60 7.68 10.26
CA ASP A 79 -9.47 8.17 9.47
C ASP A 79 -8.66 6.99 8.90
N ASP A 80 -8.12 7.15 7.69
CA ASP A 80 -7.17 6.17 7.14
C ASP A 80 -5.89 6.11 7.97
N TYR A 81 -5.34 4.91 8.12
CA TYR A 81 -4.09 4.71 8.83
C TYR A 81 -2.92 5.35 8.07
N PRO A 82 -2.03 6.09 8.77
CA PRO A 82 -0.85 6.67 8.13
C PRO A 82 0.11 5.57 7.69
N LEU A 83 0.69 5.72 6.49
CA LEU A 83 1.77 4.87 6.01
C LEU A 83 3.10 5.60 6.20
N ARG A 84 4.05 4.93 6.85
CA ARG A 84 5.39 5.44 7.15
C ARG A 84 6.42 4.52 6.49
N PHE A 85 7.34 5.10 5.74
CA PHE A 85 8.36 4.41 4.95
C PHE A 85 9.75 4.98 5.27
#